data_AF-A0A4R1NC77-F1
#
_entry.id   AF-A0A4R1NC77-F1
#
_cell.length_a   1.000
_cell.length_b   1.000
_cell.length_c   1.000
_cell.angle_alpha   90.00
_cell.angle_beta   90.00
_cell.angle_gamma   90.00
#
_symmetry.space_group_name_H-M   'P 1'
#
loop_
_entity.id
_entity.type
_entity.pdbx_description
1 polymer ?
#
loop_
_entity_poly.entity_id
_entity_poly.type
_entity_poly.pdbx_seq_one_letter_code
_entity_poly.pdbx_strand_id
1 'polypeptide(L)'
;MTIKSGDTLPSGTLMKLGEAGPEPVALDSLTKGRKIVLFGLPGAFTATCSAAHLPSFMRTADALKAKGIDEVICMSVNDPWVMDAWDKSTGATEAGVTMLSDPDGTLTVAMGLDFSAPPVGFVNRTRRFAAIVTDGVVDLLNEEEERGVCNFTAGETILDAL
;
A
#
# COMPACT_ATOMS: atom_id res chain seq x y z
N MET A 1 5.87 -8.58 15.54
CA MET A 1 6.66 -9.38 14.56
C MET A 1 6.15 -9.00 13.20
N THR A 2 7.04 -8.86 12.21
CA THR A 2 6.63 -8.59 10.84
C THR A 2 5.91 -9.80 10.25
N ILE A 3 4.81 -9.57 9.52
CA ILE A 3 4.16 -10.61 8.73
C ILE A 3 5.13 -11.20 7.69
N LYS A 4 4.85 -12.41 7.21
CA LYS A 4 5.63 -13.09 6.17
C LYS A 4 4.72 -13.92 5.27
N SER A 5 5.28 -14.45 4.18
CA SER A 5 4.57 -15.41 3.33
C SER A 5 4.01 -16.58 4.14
N GLY A 6 2.75 -16.93 3.85
CA GLY A 6 1.96 -17.94 4.56
C GLY A 6 1.14 -17.39 5.74
N ASP A 7 1.43 -16.18 6.23
CA ASP A 7 0.62 -15.56 7.27
C ASP A 7 -0.69 -14.99 6.69
N THR A 8 -1.74 -14.96 7.49
CA THR A 8 -2.97 -14.21 7.19
C THR A 8 -2.77 -12.75 7.59
N LEU A 9 -3.22 -11.81 6.74
CA LEU A 9 -3.22 -10.40 7.10
C LEU A 9 -4.04 -10.18 8.39
N PRO A 10 -3.60 -9.28 9.28
CA PRO A 10 -4.40 -8.89 10.43
C PRO A 10 -5.69 -8.21 9.98
N SER A 11 -6.80 -8.49 10.66
CA SER A 11 -8.04 -7.75 10.45
C SER A 11 -7.82 -6.27 10.76
N GLY A 12 -8.39 -5.39 9.95
CA GLY A 12 -8.25 -3.96 10.11
C GLY A 12 -9.21 -3.16 9.24
N THR A 13 -9.28 -1.87 9.51
CA THR A 13 -10.08 -0.92 8.74
C THR A 13 -9.15 0.16 8.21
N LEU A 14 -9.12 0.30 6.90
CA LEU A 14 -8.52 1.43 6.22
C LEU A 14 -9.59 2.50 5.98
N MET A 15 -9.17 3.66 5.52
CA MET A 15 -10.05 4.80 5.29
C MET A 15 -9.84 5.34 3.88
N LYS A 16 -10.91 5.80 3.25
CA LYS A 16 -10.86 6.62 2.02
C LYS A 16 -11.66 7.90 2.24
N LEU A 17 -11.45 8.92 1.41
CA LEU A 17 -12.31 10.11 1.43
C LEU A 17 -13.48 9.90 0.46
N GLY A 18 -14.70 9.80 1.00
CA GLY A 18 -15.94 9.82 0.23
C GLY A 18 -16.56 11.21 0.16
N GLU A 19 -17.71 11.33 -0.52
CA GLU A 19 -18.40 12.62 -0.71
C GLU A 19 -18.84 13.27 0.61
N ALA A 20 -19.22 12.45 1.60
CA ALA A 20 -19.66 12.90 2.91
C ALA A 20 -18.52 13.00 3.96
N GLY A 21 -17.28 12.70 3.56
CA GLY A 21 -16.11 12.66 4.45
C GLY A 21 -15.44 11.29 4.51
N PRO A 22 -14.60 11.02 5.52
CA PRO A 22 -13.89 9.75 5.64
C PRO A 22 -14.83 8.55 5.78
N GLU A 23 -14.61 7.54 4.95
CA GLU A 23 -15.38 6.30 4.92
C GLU A 23 -14.48 5.10 5.29
N PRO A 24 -14.94 4.21 6.18
CA PRO A 24 -14.20 3.00 6.54
C PRO A 24 -14.26 1.96 5.42
N VAL A 25 -13.13 1.29 5.20
CA VAL A 25 -12.97 0.17 4.27
C VAL A 25 -12.36 -1.00 5.02
N ALA A 26 -13.16 -2.02 5.27
CA ALA A 26 -12.69 -3.24 5.94
C ALA A 26 -11.71 -3.99 5.05
N LEU A 27 -10.52 -4.34 5.56
CA LEU A 27 -9.49 -5.01 4.77
C LEU A 27 -9.97 -6.36 4.23
N ASP A 28 -10.74 -7.12 5.01
CA ASP A 28 -11.31 -8.41 4.60
C ASP A 28 -12.22 -8.28 3.36
N SER A 29 -12.88 -7.12 3.18
CA SER A 29 -13.72 -6.89 1.98
C SER A 29 -12.88 -6.71 0.71
N LEU A 30 -11.60 -6.35 0.86
CA LEU A 30 -10.66 -6.18 -0.24
C LEU A 30 -9.96 -7.49 -0.60
N THR A 31 -9.80 -8.42 0.35
CA THR A 31 -8.94 -9.60 0.19
C THR A 31 -9.69 -10.93 0.09
N LYS A 32 -10.86 -11.08 0.71
CA LYS A 32 -11.58 -12.36 0.77
C LYS A 32 -12.04 -12.83 -0.62
N GLY A 33 -11.61 -14.02 -1.02
CA GLY A 33 -11.88 -14.62 -2.32
C GLY A 33 -11.25 -13.87 -3.50
N ARG A 34 -10.28 -12.97 -3.23
CA ARG A 34 -9.63 -12.11 -4.22
C ARG A 34 -8.12 -12.29 -4.15
N LYS A 35 -7.45 -11.98 -5.27
CA LYS A 35 -5.99 -11.87 -5.34
C LYS A 35 -5.63 -10.40 -5.56
N ILE A 36 -4.96 -9.78 -4.61
CA ILE A 36 -4.61 -8.35 -4.67
C ILE A 36 -3.11 -8.14 -4.61
N VAL A 37 -2.69 -6.94 -5.00
CA VAL A 37 -1.41 -6.37 -4.59
C VAL A 37 -1.68 -5.30 -3.55
N LEU A 38 -1.01 -5.39 -2.39
CA LEU A 38 -1.02 -4.37 -1.36
C LEU A 38 0.40 -3.81 -1.22
N PHE A 39 0.58 -2.51 -1.43
CA PHE A 39 1.86 -1.86 -1.19
C PHE A 39 1.72 -0.68 -0.24
N GLY A 40 2.69 -0.54 0.66
CA GLY A 40 2.74 0.51 1.65
C GLY A 40 3.97 1.39 1.51
N LEU A 41 3.85 2.64 1.94
CA LEU A 41 4.93 3.60 1.83
C LEU A 41 4.99 4.62 2.98
N PRO A 42 6.17 5.21 3.25
CA PRO A 42 6.36 6.14 4.35
C PRO A 42 5.41 7.33 4.42
N GLY A 43 5.03 7.87 3.26
CA GLY A 43 4.11 9.00 3.22
C GLY A 43 3.82 9.54 1.83
N ALA A 44 2.60 9.99 1.64
CA ALA A 44 2.19 10.80 0.50
C ALA A 44 3.10 12.03 0.33
N PHE A 45 3.29 12.48 -0.92
CA PHE A 45 4.13 13.62 -1.30
C PHE A 45 5.65 13.50 -0.98
N THR A 46 6.12 12.40 -0.40
CA THR A 46 7.56 12.18 -0.17
C THR A 46 8.28 11.77 -1.45
N ALA A 47 9.57 12.10 -1.57
CA ALA A 47 10.32 12.05 -2.83
C ALA A 47 10.26 10.69 -3.55
N THR A 48 10.82 9.62 -2.98
CA THR A 48 10.82 8.29 -3.61
C THR A 48 9.40 7.74 -3.82
N CYS A 49 8.48 8.04 -2.90
CA CYS A 49 7.10 7.57 -3.00
C CYS A 49 6.38 8.17 -4.22
N SER A 50 6.59 9.46 -4.47
CA SER A 50 5.94 10.20 -5.56
C SER A 50 6.67 10.09 -6.90
N ALA A 51 8.00 9.89 -6.87
CA ALA A 51 8.81 9.82 -8.09
C ALA A 51 8.99 8.40 -8.63
N ALA A 52 8.90 7.36 -7.79
CA ALA A 52 9.22 5.99 -8.18
C ALA A 52 8.16 4.96 -7.75
N HIS A 53 7.85 4.85 -6.46
CA HIS A 53 7.07 3.72 -5.94
C HIS A 53 5.63 3.70 -6.45
N LEU A 54 4.85 4.76 -6.22
CA LEU A 54 3.49 4.85 -6.75
C LEU A 54 3.47 4.80 -8.30
N PRO A 55 4.30 5.59 -9.02
CA PRO A 55 4.37 5.50 -10.47
C PRO A 55 4.70 4.12 -11.03
N SER A 56 5.46 3.29 -10.31
CA SER A 56 5.75 1.92 -10.74
C SER A 56 4.48 1.07 -10.85
N PHE A 57 3.61 1.12 -9.84
CA PHE A 57 2.33 0.43 -9.86
C PHE A 57 1.35 1.04 -10.86
N MET A 58 1.36 2.35 -11.05
CA MET A 58 0.54 2.99 -12.08
C MET A 58 0.90 2.50 -13.50
N ARG A 59 2.19 2.27 -13.78
CA ARG A 59 2.62 1.72 -15.07
C ARG A 59 2.28 0.25 -15.24
N THR A 60 2.26 -0.53 -14.16
CA THR A 60 2.06 -1.98 -14.22
C THR A 60 0.64 -2.44 -13.89
N ALA A 61 -0.27 -1.56 -13.48
CA ALA A 61 -1.64 -1.89 -13.04
C ALA A 61 -2.39 -2.77 -14.05
N ASP A 62 -2.40 -2.39 -15.33
CA ASP A 62 -3.07 -3.17 -16.38
C ASP A 62 -2.44 -4.56 -16.60
N ALA A 63 -1.12 -4.66 -16.50
CA ALA A 63 -0.41 -5.92 -16.66
C ALA A 63 -0.61 -6.85 -15.45
N LEU A 64 -0.62 -6.29 -14.24
CA LEU A 64 -0.98 -7.01 -13.00
C LEU A 64 -2.40 -7.55 -13.11
N LYS A 65 -3.34 -6.72 -13.57
CA LYS A 65 -4.73 -7.13 -13.80
C LYS A 65 -4.85 -8.24 -14.85
N ALA A 66 -4.10 -8.15 -15.95
CA ALA A 66 -4.05 -9.20 -16.97
C ALA A 66 -3.49 -10.54 -16.43
N LYS A 67 -2.68 -10.51 -15.37
CA LYS A 67 -2.19 -11.70 -14.64
C LYS A 67 -3.11 -12.17 -13.50
N GLY A 68 -4.33 -11.63 -13.39
CA GLY A 68 -5.32 -12.06 -12.41
C GLY A 68 -5.21 -11.38 -11.04
N ILE A 69 -4.56 -10.21 -10.96
CA ILE A 69 -4.72 -9.32 -9.79
C ILE A 69 -6.05 -8.58 -9.92
N ASP A 70 -6.91 -8.73 -8.92
CA ASP A 70 -8.22 -8.07 -8.86
C ASP A 70 -8.10 -6.58 -8.54
N GLU A 71 -7.09 -6.18 -7.77
CA GLU A 71 -6.89 -4.79 -7.33
C GLU A 71 -5.45 -4.53 -6.89
N VAL A 72 -4.97 -3.32 -7.16
CA VAL A 72 -3.69 -2.80 -6.69
C VAL A 72 -3.98 -1.69 -5.68
N ILE A 73 -3.54 -1.86 -4.44
CA ILE A 73 -3.89 -0.98 -3.32
C ILE A 73 -2.61 -0.34 -2.76
N CYS A 74 -2.59 0.99 -2.73
CA CYS A 74 -1.59 1.79 -2.02
C CYS A 74 -2.12 2.14 -0.63
N MET A 75 -1.32 1.93 0.42
CA MET A 75 -1.62 2.39 1.77
C MET A 75 -0.52 3.26 2.41
N SER A 76 -0.92 4.19 3.29
CA SER A 76 0.01 4.95 4.13
C SER A 76 -0.67 5.47 5.40
N VAL A 77 0.13 5.80 6.43
CA VAL A 77 -0.34 6.41 7.71
C VAL A 77 -0.63 7.92 7.56
N ASN A 78 -0.81 8.40 6.34
CA ASN A 78 -1.40 9.71 6.11
C ASN A 78 -2.91 9.64 6.31
N ASP A 79 -3.53 10.73 6.74
CA ASP A 79 -4.99 10.82 6.84
C ASP A 79 -5.67 10.77 5.45
N PRO A 80 -6.99 10.48 5.39
CA PRO A 80 -7.70 10.31 4.13
C PRO A 80 -7.72 11.55 3.23
N TRP A 81 -7.69 12.76 3.81
CA TRP A 81 -7.66 14.00 3.02
C TRP A 81 -6.32 14.18 2.32
N VAL A 82 -5.22 13.89 3.00
CA VAL A 82 -3.90 13.93 2.39
C VAL A 82 -3.75 12.84 1.32
N MET A 83 -4.25 11.64 1.56
CA MET A 83 -4.23 10.56 0.56
C MET A 83 -5.06 10.91 -0.68
N ASP A 84 -6.26 11.48 -0.51
CA ASP A 84 -7.12 11.94 -1.62
C ASP A 84 -6.49 13.11 -2.41
N ALA A 85 -5.91 14.09 -1.72
CA ALA A 85 -5.19 15.17 -2.38
C ALA A 85 -4.00 14.65 -3.20
N TRP A 86 -3.29 13.65 -2.67
CA TRP A 86 -2.17 13.03 -3.37
C TRP A 86 -2.61 12.22 -4.58
N ASP A 87 -3.70 11.46 -4.45
CA ASP A 87 -4.34 10.76 -5.56
C ASP A 87 -4.67 11.75 -6.69
N LYS A 88 -5.41 12.82 -6.39
CA LYS A 88 -5.76 13.87 -7.37
C LYS A 88 -4.55 14.53 -8.03
N SER A 89 -3.45 14.67 -7.29
CA SER A 89 -2.21 15.26 -7.82
C SER A 89 -1.42 14.32 -8.73
N THR A 90 -1.62 13.00 -8.60
CA THR A 90 -0.84 11.97 -9.30
C THR A 90 -1.65 11.25 -10.38
N GLY A 91 -2.97 11.21 -10.27
CA GLY A 91 -3.85 10.41 -11.14
C GLY A 91 -3.81 8.92 -10.81
N ALA A 92 -3.51 8.54 -9.56
CA ALA A 92 -3.29 7.14 -9.19
C ALA A 92 -4.54 6.27 -9.40
N THR A 93 -5.70 6.73 -8.95
CA THR A 93 -6.98 6.03 -9.14
C THR A 93 -7.33 5.91 -10.63
N GLU A 94 -7.07 6.96 -11.43
CA GLU A 94 -7.27 6.92 -12.89
C GLU A 94 -6.36 5.89 -13.57
N ALA A 95 -5.16 5.68 -13.03
CA ALA A 95 -4.20 4.67 -13.46
C ALA A 95 -4.46 3.27 -12.85
N GLY A 96 -5.58 3.07 -12.14
CA GLY A 96 -5.98 1.76 -11.61
C GLY A 96 -5.38 1.38 -10.26
N VAL A 97 -4.91 2.36 -9.46
CA VAL A 97 -4.41 2.13 -8.09
C VAL A 97 -5.40 2.70 -7.07
N THR A 98 -5.90 1.84 -6.19
CA THR A 98 -6.77 2.26 -5.07
C THR A 98 -5.93 2.87 -3.95
N MET A 99 -6.26 4.10 -3.53
CA MET A 99 -5.51 4.86 -2.54
C MET A 99 -6.21 4.84 -1.18
N LEU A 100 -5.61 4.21 -0.17
CA LEU A 100 -6.19 4.04 1.18
C LEU A 100 -5.31 4.59 2.29
N SER A 101 -5.94 5.02 3.37
CA SER A 101 -5.32 5.60 4.56
C SER A 101 -5.41 4.62 5.74
N ASP A 102 -4.33 4.50 6.50
CA ASP A 102 -4.26 3.82 7.81
C ASP A 102 -3.97 4.89 8.88
N PRO A 103 -4.91 5.80 9.17
CA PRO A 103 -4.60 7.11 9.75
C PRO A 103 -4.00 7.07 11.16
N ASP A 104 -4.32 6.03 11.94
CA ASP A 104 -3.76 5.82 13.28
C ASP A 104 -2.56 4.87 13.28
N GLY A 105 -2.25 4.25 12.14
CA GLY A 105 -1.16 3.29 11.96
C GLY A 105 -1.44 1.92 12.58
N THR A 106 -2.68 1.65 13.02
CA THR A 106 -3.01 0.40 13.73
C THR A 106 -2.73 -0.82 12.85
N LEU A 107 -3.12 -0.78 11.57
CA LEU A 107 -2.88 -1.90 10.66
C LEU A 107 -1.37 -2.05 10.37
N THR A 108 -0.68 -0.93 10.16
CA THR A 108 0.77 -0.88 9.95
C THR A 108 1.54 -1.55 11.10
N VAL A 109 1.19 -1.21 12.35
CA VAL A 109 1.78 -1.82 13.55
C VAL A 109 1.41 -3.30 13.68
N ALA A 110 0.15 -3.67 13.40
CA ALA A 110 -0.30 -5.06 13.45
C ALA A 110 0.45 -5.95 12.45
N MET A 111 0.81 -5.41 11.28
CA MET A 111 1.66 -6.08 10.30
C MET A 111 3.15 -6.09 10.68
N GLY A 112 3.56 -5.36 11.73
CA GLY A 112 4.95 -5.16 12.11
C GLY A 112 5.76 -4.37 11.07
N LEU A 113 5.09 -3.52 10.29
CA LEU A 113 5.66 -2.73 9.21
C LEU A 113 5.82 -1.25 9.61
N ASP A 114 5.71 -0.92 10.90
CA ASP A 114 5.90 0.43 11.40
C ASP A 114 7.38 0.83 11.48
N PHE A 115 7.64 2.13 11.36
CA PHE A 115 8.91 2.74 11.73
C PHE A 115 8.70 4.21 12.13
N SER A 116 9.69 4.78 12.82
CA SER A 116 9.74 6.20 13.14
C SER A 116 11.09 6.81 12.79
N ALA A 117 11.07 8.05 12.29
CA ALA A 117 12.22 8.92 12.15
C ALA A 117 11.81 10.35 12.57
N PRO A 118 11.67 10.60 13.89
CA PRO A 118 11.16 11.89 14.40
C PRO A 118 11.88 13.15 13.90
N PRO A 119 13.21 13.17 13.66
CA PRO A 119 13.89 14.34 13.13
C PRO A 119 13.38 14.85 11.77
N VAL A 120 12.72 13.98 10.99
CA VAL A 120 12.11 14.34 9.70
C VAL A 120 10.57 14.30 9.76
N GLY A 121 9.98 14.27 10.95
CA GLY A 121 8.53 14.29 11.16
C GLY A 121 7.82 12.96 10.91
N PHE A 122 8.56 11.85 10.75
CA PHE A 122 7.95 10.53 10.60
C PHE A 122 7.76 9.89 11.98
N VAL A 123 6.51 9.75 12.38
CA VAL A 123 6.10 9.03 13.58
C VAL A 123 5.13 7.95 13.13
N ASN A 124 5.40 6.72 13.55
CA ASN A 124 4.57 5.54 13.27
C ASN A 124 4.17 5.40 11.78
N ARG A 125 5.12 5.55 10.86
CA ARG A 125 4.89 5.44 9.41
C ARG A 125 5.07 4.01 8.93
N THR A 126 4.53 3.70 7.75
CA THR A 126 4.68 2.39 7.10
C THR A 126 6.02 2.29 6.39
N ARG A 127 6.82 1.26 6.72
CA ARG A 127 8.01 0.87 5.96
C ARG A 127 7.61 0.59 4.51
N ARG A 128 8.50 0.82 3.55
CA ARG A 128 8.19 0.55 2.15
C ARG A 128 8.09 -0.95 1.94
N PHE A 129 6.92 -1.42 1.52
CA PHE A 129 6.68 -2.83 1.24
C PHE A 129 5.75 -2.99 0.05
N ALA A 130 5.78 -4.17 -0.56
CA ALA A 130 4.77 -4.63 -1.50
C ALA A 130 4.50 -6.12 -1.29
N ALA A 131 3.23 -6.51 -1.34
CA ALA A 131 2.78 -7.86 -1.05
C ALA A 131 1.78 -8.35 -2.11
N ILE A 132 1.86 -9.64 -2.43
CA ILE A 132 0.80 -10.36 -3.16
C ILE A 132 -0.01 -11.11 -2.12
N VAL A 133 -1.33 -10.95 -2.14
CA VAL A 133 -2.23 -11.51 -1.14
C VAL A 133 -3.37 -12.23 -1.85
N THR A 134 -3.56 -13.52 -1.54
CA THR A 134 -4.65 -14.34 -2.05
C THR A 134 -5.54 -14.79 -0.91
N ASP A 135 -6.83 -14.45 -0.97
CA ASP A 135 -7.83 -14.79 0.07
C ASP A 135 -7.39 -14.40 1.49
N GLY A 136 -6.78 -13.21 1.62
CA GLY A 136 -6.25 -12.68 2.88
C GLY A 136 -4.93 -13.32 3.34
N VAL A 137 -4.39 -14.30 2.63
CA VAL A 137 -3.09 -14.93 2.92
C VAL A 137 -1.99 -14.28 2.10
N VAL A 138 -0.86 -13.95 2.74
CA VAL A 138 0.30 -13.35 2.09
C VAL A 138 1.03 -14.44 1.29
N ASP A 139 1.06 -14.32 -0.03
CA ASP A 139 1.85 -15.20 -0.90
C ASP A 139 3.31 -14.73 -0.97
N LEU A 140 3.48 -13.42 -1.11
CA LEU A 140 4.78 -12.73 -1.21
C LEU A 140 4.75 -11.48 -0.36
N LEU A 141 5.85 -11.20 0.34
CA LEU A 141 6.13 -9.92 0.96
C LEU A 141 7.56 -9.48 0.61
N ASN A 142 7.67 -8.35 -0.07
CA ASN A 142 8.93 -7.65 -0.29
C ASN A 142 8.98 -6.39 0.56
N GLU A 143 10.12 -6.13 1.19
CA GLU A 143 10.40 -4.92 1.96
C GLU A 143 11.70 -4.29 1.46
N GLU A 144 11.78 -2.95 1.45
CA GLU A 144 13.06 -2.29 1.23
C GLU A 144 13.88 -2.23 2.53
N GLU A 145 15.17 -2.56 2.43
CA GLU A 145 16.11 -2.47 3.54
C GLU A 145 16.65 -1.05 3.73
N GLU A 146 16.70 -0.26 2.65
CA GLU A 146 17.31 1.06 2.64
C GLU A 146 16.30 2.19 2.40
N ARG A 147 16.55 3.34 3.05
CA ARG A 147 15.71 4.53 2.88
C ARG A 147 15.89 5.11 1.49
N GLY A 148 14.76 5.41 0.85
CA GLY A 148 14.75 6.08 -0.45
C GLY A 148 14.98 5.16 -1.65
N VAL A 149 15.25 3.87 -1.40
CA VAL A 149 15.32 2.82 -2.43
C VAL A 149 13.91 2.32 -2.75
N CYS A 150 13.74 1.85 -3.99
CA CYS A 150 12.53 1.21 -4.49
C CYS A 150 12.93 0.26 -5.62
N ASN A 151 13.36 -0.94 -5.23
CA ASN A 151 13.79 -2.01 -6.13
C ASN A 151 12.87 -3.22 -5.93
N PHE A 152 12.92 -3.84 -4.75
CA PHE A 152 12.16 -5.05 -4.45
C PHE A 152 10.65 -4.81 -4.37
N THR A 153 10.27 -3.59 -4.03
CA THR A 153 8.87 -3.17 -3.85
C THR A 153 8.26 -2.53 -5.09
N ALA A 154 9.02 -2.38 -6.17
CA ALA A 154 8.52 -1.77 -7.40
C ALA A 154 7.45 -2.63 -8.08
N GLY A 155 6.51 -1.98 -8.76
CA GLY A 155 5.42 -2.63 -9.49
C GLY A 155 5.91 -3.59 -10.57
N GLU A 156 7.03 -3.28 -11.24
CA GLU A 156 7.65 -4.18 -12.21
C GLU A 156 8.18 -5.47 -11.55
N THR A 157 8.82 -5.35 -10.38
CA THR A 157 9.31 -6.52 -9.62
C THR A 157 8.18 -7.40 -9.11
N ILE A 158 7.07 -6.81 -8.66
CA ILE A 158 5.87 -7.56 -8.26
C ILE A 158 5.23 -8.26 -9.47
N LEU A 159 5.19 -7.59 -10.63
CA LEU A 159 4.66 -8.16 -11.86
C LEU A 159 5.48 -9.37 -12.35
N ASP A 160 6.80 -9.31 -12.23
CA ASP A 160 7.71 -10.41 -12.60
C ASP A 160 7.60 -11.62 -11.65
N ALA A 161 7.16 -11.40 -10.41
CA ALA A 161 6.98 -12.46 -9.41
C ALA A 161 5.64 -13.24 -9.54
N LEU A 162 4.72 -12.78 -10.40
CA LEU A 162 3.43 -13.44 -10.71
C LEU A 162 3.53 -14.46 -11.83
#